data_AF-A0A2N2Z1H3-F1
#
_entry.id   AF-A0A2N2Z1H3-F1
#
_cell.length_a   1.000
_cell.length_b   1.000
_cell.length_c   1.000
_cell.angle_alpha   90.00
_cell.angle_beta   90.00
_cell.angle_gamma   90.00
#
_symmetry.space_group_name_H-M   'P 1'
#
loop_
_entity.id
_entity.type
_entity.pdbx_description
1 polymer ?
#
loop_
_entity_poly.entity_id
_entity_poly.type
_entity_poly.pdbx_seq_one_letter_code
_entity_poly.pdbx_strand_id
1 'polypeptide(L)'
;KSHSDRFSLDPGMFENWDVHLHVPEGAIPKDGPSAGITMITSLASAFTQRKIRKNIAMTGEITLRGKLLPVGGIKEKILAAKRASITEIIVSKDNERDVSEIKDIYVKGLTFNYFDTIGDALDYALLKEKVKGSLIVN
;
A
#
# COMPACT_ATOMS: atom_id res chain seq x y z
N LYS A 1 2.44 -14.28 -7.41
CA LYS A 1 2.21 -15.58 -8.10
C LYS A 1 0.81 -15.70 -8.71
N SER A 2 -0.29 -15.77 -7.94
CA SER A 2 -1.65 -16.01 -8.48
C SER A 2 -2.22 -14.93 -9.43
N HIS A 3 -1.63 -13.74 -9.46
CA HIS A 3 -2.06 -12.62 -10.32
C HIS A 3 -0.91 -12.08 -11.18
N SER A 4 0.07 -12.93 -11.53
CA SER A 4 1.23 -12.55 -12.35
C SER A 4 0.81 -11.85 -13.65
N ASP A 5 -0.21 -12.37 -14.31
CA ASP A 5 -0.64 -11.93 -15.63
C ASP A 5 -1.17 -10.49 -15.61
N ARG A 6 -1.92 -10.11 -14.57
CA ARG A 6 -2.43 -8.74 -14.37
C ARG A 6 -1.30 -7.72 -14.30
N PHE A 7 -0.15 -8.13 -13.78
CA PHE A 7 1.02 -7.27 -13.60
C PHE A 7 2.11 -7.51 -14.64
N SER A 8 1.85 -8.34 -15.65
CA SER A 8 2.81 -8.73 -16.69
C SER A 8 4.14 -9.25 -16.10
N LEU A 9 4.02 -10.08 -15.07
CA LEU A 9 5.15 -10.71 -14.38
C LEU A 9 5.34 -12.15 -14.89
N ASP A 10 6.58 -12.56 -15.11
CA ASP A 10 6.90 -13.97 -15.37
C ASP A 10 6.76 -14.79 -14.08
N PRO A 11 5.94 -15.86 -14.04
CA PRO A 11 5.86 -16.75 -12.89
C PRO A 11 7.21 -17.35 -12.45
N GLY A 12 8.14 -17.59 -13.38
CA GLY A 12 9.47 -18.14 -13.08
C GLY A 12 10.30 -17.27 -12.14
N MET A 13 10.05 -15.95 -12.15
CA MET A 13 10.75 -15.00 -11.28
C MET A 13 10.59 -15.31 -9.78
N PHE A 14 9.44 -15.87 -9.37
CA PHE A 14 9.17 -16.15 -7.95
C PHE A 14 9.96 -17.34 -7.41
N GLU A 15 10.60 -18.13 -8.28
CA GLU A 15 11.42 -19.29 -7.90
C GLU A 15 12.91 -18.94 -7.91
N ASN A 16 13.30 -17.92 -8.67
CA ASN A 16 14.69 -17.51 -8.83
C ASN A 16 15.10 -16.35 -7.89
N TRP A 17 14.13 -15.65 -7.29
CA TRP A 17 14.37 -14.42 -6.55
C TRP A 17 13.98 -14.56 -5.08
N ASP A 18 14.93 -14.23 -4.20
CA ASP A 18 14.68 -14.10 -2.77
C ASP A 18 14.14 -12.70 -2.44
N VAL A 19 13.16 -12.66 -1.53
CA VAL A 19 12.58 -11.42 -1.04
C VAL A 19 13.06 -11.14 0.38
N HIS A 20 13.71 -10.00 0.56
CA HIS A 20 13.99 -9.43 1.87
C HIS A 20 13.07 -8.22 2.08
N LEU A 21 12.18 -8.28 3.06
CA LEU A 21 11.33 -7.16 3.45
C LEU A 21 11.83 -6.59 4.78
N HIS A 22 12.30 -5.35 4.75
CA HIS A 22 12.76 -4.62 5.92
C HIS A 22 11.77 -3.51 6.28
N VAL A 23 11.34 -3.47 7.55
CA VAL A 23 10.52 -2.38 8.09
C VAL A 23 11.34 -1.63 9.15
N PRO A 24 11.88 -0.44 8.82
CA PRO A 24 12.83 0.31 9.66
C PRO A 24 12.36 0.58 11.07
N GLU A 25 13.29 0.86 12.00
CA GLU A 25 13.09 0.94 13.47
C GLU A 25 12.92 -0.44 14.14
N GLY A 26 13.85 -1.37 13.89
CA GLY A 26 13.75 -2.76 14.33
C GLY A 26 13.64 -3.00 15.85
N ALA A 27 14.01 -2.00 16.67
CA ALA A 27 13.87 -2.08 18.13
C ALA A 27 12.43 -1.87 18.62
N ILE A 28 11.56 -1.30 17.79
CA ILE A 28 10.14 -1.08 18.11
C ILE A 28 9.33 -2.22 17.47
N PRO A 29 8.61 -3.02 18.27
CA PRO A 29 7.74 -4.08 17.75
C PRO A 29 6.73 -3.51 16.74
N LYS A 30 6.66 -4.13 15.56
CA LYS A 30 5.71 -3.77 14.51
C LYS A 30 4.71 -4.90 14.34
N ASP A 31 3.80 -4.97 15.30
CA ASP A 31 2.75 -5.97 15.29
C ASP A 31 1.49 -5.45 14.61
N GLY A 32 0.80 -6.35 13.92
CA GLY A 32 -0.55 -6.14 13.39
C GLY A 32 -0.65 -6.16 11.86
N PRO A 33 -1.77 -6.67 11.33
CA PRO A 33 -1.94 -6.90 9.89
C PRO A 33 -2.15 -5.63 9.06
N SER A 34 -2.25 -4.45 9.71
CA SER A 34 -2.70 -3.21 9.09
C SER A 34 -1.74 -2.59 8.04
N ALA A 35 -0.53 -3.15 7.90
CA ALA A 35 0.43 -2.79 6.86
C ALA A 35 0.38 -3.73 5.64
N GLY A 36 -0.62 -4.62 5.55
CA GLY A 36 -0.77 -5.58 4.46
C GLY A 36 -0.72 -4.94 3.08
N ILE A 37 -1.52 -3.88 2.87
CA ILE A 37 -1.52 -3.14 1.60
C ILE A 37 -0.17 -2.47 1.31
N THR A 38 0.53 -1.99 2.34
CA THR A 38 1.86 -1.39 2.22
C THR A 38 2.89 -2.40 1.75
N MET A 39 2.92 -3.58 2.40
CA MET A 39 3.85 -4.64 2.05
C MET A 39 3.63 -5.13 0.63
N ILE A 40 2.39 -5.43 0.24
CA ILE A 40 2.11 -5.91 -1.12
C ILE A 40 2.38 -4.84 -2.18
N THR A 41 2.16 -3.56 -1.88
CA THR A 41 2.52 -2.45 -2.79
C THR A 41 4.03 -2.35 -2.99
N SER A 42 4.81 -2.46 -1.92
CA SER A 42 6.28 -2.49 -2.00
C SER A 42 6.78 -3.67 -2.82
N LEU A 43 6.20 -4.87 -2.61
CA LEU A 43 6.55 -6.06 -3.39
C LEU A 43 6.16 -5.90 -4.86
N ALA A 44 4.93 -5.47 -5.13
CA ALA A 44 4.46 -5.24 -6.49
C ALA A 44 5.33 -4.21 -7.22
N SER A 45 5.72 -3.13 -6.55
CA SER A 45 6.69 -2.15 -7.08
C SER A 45 8.04 -2.79 -7.39
N ALA A 46 8.59 -3.60 -6.48
CA ALA A 46 9.88 -4.27 -6.68
C ALA A 46 9.86 -5.24 -7.86
N PHE A 47 8.83 -6.09 -7.97
CA PHE A 47 8.74 -7.08 -9.06
C PHE A 47 8.41 -6.45 -10.42
N THR A 48 7.48 -5.49 -10.47
CA THR A 48 7.11 -4.81 -11.73
C THR A 48 8.10 -3.71 -12.13
N GLN A 49 8.94 -3.31 -11.17
CA GLN A 49 9.87 -2.18 -11.27
C GLN A 49 9.19 -0.84 -11.55
N ARG A 50 7.88 -0.76 -11.29
CA ARG A 50 7.06 0.45 -11.39
C ARG A 50 7.25 1.32 -10.16
N LYS A 51 7.34 2.63 -10.36
CA LYS A 51 7.44 3.59 -9.25
C LYS A 51 6.12 3.64 -8.47
N ILE A 52 6.23 3.86 -7.16
CA ILE A 52 5.07 4.19 -6.31
C ILE A 52 4.83 5.70 -6.40
N ARG A 53 3.55 6.11 -6.40
CA ARG A 53 3.14 7.52 -6.31
C ARG A 53 3.74 8.17 -5.06
N LYS A 54 4.24 9.40 -5.20
CA LYS A 54 4.84 10.15 -4.08
C LYS A 54 3.76 10.67 -3.14
N ASN A 55 4.15 10.95 -1.88
CA ASN A 55 3.31 11.59 -0.87
C ASN A 55 1.99 10.86 -0.57
N ILE A 56 2.00 9.53 -0.68
CA ILE A 56 0.90 8.67 -0.27
C ILE A 56 1.23 7.94 1.03
N ALA A 57 0.24 7.77 1.90
CA ALA A 57 0.25 6.77 2.96
C ALA A 57 -0.83 5.73 2.70
N MET A 58 -0.68 4.53 3.26
CA MET A 58 -1.66 3.47 3.09
C MET A 58 -1.79 2.63 4.36
N THR A 59 -3.00 2.19 4.66
CA THR A 59 -3.28 1.24 5.74
C THR A 59 -4.46 0.36 5.37
N GLY A 60 -4.38 -0.90 5.77
CA GLY A 60 -5.37 -1.90 5.44
C GLY A 60 -4.80 -3.30 5.60
N GLU A 61 -5.60 -4.17 6.20
CA GLU A 61 -5.32 -5.60 6.23
C GLU A 61 -5.70 -6.22 4.88
N ILE A 62 -5.02 -7.30 4.50
CA ILE A 62 -5.25 -7.97 3.23
C ILE A 62 -5.63 -9.43 3.44
N THR A 63 -6.49 -9.94 2.56
CA THR A 63 -6.79 -11.37 2.49
C THR A 63 -6.08 -12.02 1.31
N LEU A 64 -5.91 -13.35 1.37
CA LEU A 64 -5.39 -14.14 0.24
C LEU A 64 -6.24 -14.03 -1.03
N ARG A 65 -7.53 -13.67 -0.89
CA ARG A 65 -8.47 -13.48 -2.00
C ARG A 65 -8.45 -12.06 -2.58
N GLY A 66 -7.59 -11.18 -2.09
CA GLY A 66 -7.44 -9.83 -2.64
C GLY A 66 -8.38 -8.78 -2.06
N LYS A 67 -9.16 -9.08 -1.01
CA LYS A 67 -9.95 -8.07 -0.29
C LYS A 67 -9.07 -7.19 0.59
N LEU A 68 -9.34 -5.89 0.61
CA LEU A 68 -8.75 -4.88 1.50
C LEU A 68 -9.68 -4.66 2.70
N LEU A 69 -9.27 -5.12 3.87
CA LEU A 69 -10.06 -5.10 5.10
C LEU A 69 -9.83 -3.83 5.94
N PRO A 70 -10.84 -3.41 6.73
CA PRO A 70 -10.71 -2.25 7.58
C PRO A 70 -9.73 -2.51 8.73
N VAL A 71 -9.19 -1.42 9.27
CA VAL A 71 -8.25 -1.46 10.38
C VAL A 71 -8.67 -0.48 11.48
N GLY A 72 -8.24 -0.76 12.71
CA GLY A 72 -8.42 0.17 13.83
C GLY A 72 -7.40 1.32 13.83
N GLY A 73 -7.64 2.28 14.72
CA GLY A 73 -6.72 3.41 14.97
C GLY A 73 -6.60 4.38 13.79
N ILE A 74 -7.66 4.52 12.99
CA ILE A 74 -7.65 5.33 11.76
C ILE A 74 -7.32 6.80 12.06
N LYS A 75 -7.88 7.35 13.14
CA LYS A 75 -7.62 8.74 13.55
C LYS A 75 -6.13 8.98 13.83
N GLU A 76 -5.49 8.11 14.60
CA GLU A 76 -4.08 8.24 14.98
C GLU A 76 -3.18 8.12 13.75
N LYS A 77 -3.50 7.19 12.84
CA LYS A 77 -2.79 6.97 11.58
C LYS A 77 -2.89 8.18 10.65
N ILE A 78 -4.08 8.77 10.50
CA ILE A 78 -4.30 9.97 9.69
C ILE A 78 -3.53 11.17 10.25
N LEU A 79 -3.56 11.35 11.57
CA LEU A 79 -2.80 12.43 12.23
C LEU A 79 -1.28 12.25 12.08
N ALA A 80 -0.79 11.00 12.09
CA ALA A 80 0.60 10.71 11.81
C ALA A 80 0.97 11.03 10.35
N ALA A 81 0.16 10.58 9.38
CA ALA A 81 0.34 10.87 7.97
C ALA A 81 0.38 12.38 7.70
N LYS A 82 -0.57 13.13 8.26
CA LYS A 82 -0.61 14.59 8.13
C LYS A 82 0.63 15.28 8.70
N ARG A 83 1.11 14.83 9.88
CA ARG A 83 2.36 15.35 10.48
C ARG A 83 3.58 15.05 9.61
N ALA A 84 3.58 13.94 8.88
CA ALA A 84 4.60 13.60 7.89
C ALA A 84 4.43 14.31 6.54
N SER A 85 3.53 15.31 6.44
CA SER A 85 3.24 16.06 5.20
C SER A 85 2.75 15.18 4.05
N ILE A 86 2.13 14.04 4.35
CA ILE A 86 1.42 13.22 3.37
C ILE A 86 0.15 13.94 2.93
N THR A 87 -0.16 13.88 1.64
CA THR A 87 -1.31 14.53 1.03
C THR A 87 -2.42 13.56 0.66
N GLU A 88 -2.08 12.29 0.44
CA GLU A 88 -3.04 11.28 0.00
C GLU A 88 -2.99 10.03 0.89
N ILE A 89 -4.16 9.46 1.19
CA ILE A 89 -4.29 8.28 2.05
C ILE A 89 -5.11 7.21 1.33
N ILE A 90 -4.52 6.04 1.14
CA ILE A 90 -5.21 4.83 0.69
C ILE A 90 -5.73 4.08 1.92
N VAL A 91 -7.01 3.75 1.91
CA VAL A 91 -7.69 3.10 3.03
C VAL A 91 -8.80 2.16 2.52
N SER A 92 -9.16 1.15 3.31
CA SER A 92 -10.28 0.27 2.99
C SER A 92 -11.57 1.07 2.85
N LYS A 93 -12.43 0.66 1.91
CA LYS A 93 -13.79 1.22 1.75
C LYS A 93 -14.61 1.11 3.03
N ASP A 94 -14.44 0.02 3.77
CA ASP A 94 -15.15 -0.24 5.03
C ASP A 94 -14.75 0.77 6.15
N ASN A 95 -13.58 1.42 6.05
CA ASN A 95 -13.13 2.45 7.00
C ASN A 95 -13.64 3.87 6.66
N GLU A 96 -14.37 4.08 5.55
CA GLU A 96 -14.90 5.40 5.18
C GLU A 96 -15.76 6.02 6.28
N ARG A 97 -16.54 5.18 6.97
CA ARG A 97 -17.32 5.59 8.14
C ARG A 97 -16.42 6.14 9.25
N ASP A 98 -15.34 5.43 9.61
CA ASP A 98 -14.42 5.87 10.66
C ASP A 98 -13.74 7.20 10.31
N VAL A 99 -13.41 7.40 9.03
CA VAL A 99 -12.85 8.67 8.56
C VAL A 99 -13.86 9.81 8.68
N SER A 100 -15.13 9.56 8.33
CA SER A 100 -16.20 10.56 8.40
C SER A 100 -16.51 11.05 9.82
N GLU A 101 -16.17 10.27 10.84
CA GLU A 101 -16.33 10.63 12.25
C GLU A 101 -15.19 11.54 12.77
N ILE A 102 -14.13 11.75 11.97
CA ILE A 102 -13.01 12.62 12.33
C ILE A 102 -13.34 14.07 12.01
N LYS A 103 -13.13 14.97 12.99
CA LYS A 103 -13.33 16.41 12.80
C LYS A 103 -12.54 16.95 11.61
N ASP A 104 -13.19 17.80 10.80
CA ASP A 104 -12.64 18.41 9.58
C ASP A 104 -11.25 19.03 9.75
N ILE A 105 -10.97 19.66 10.88
CA ILE A 105 -9.66 20.27 11.16
C ILE A 105 -8.50 19.28 11.02
N TYR A 106 -8.74 18.01 11.36
CA TYR A 106 -7.74 16.95 11.28
C TYR A 106 -7.62 16.36 9.88
N VAL A 107 -8.70 16.28 9.12
CA VAL A 107 -8.72 15.71 7.75
C VAL A 107 -8.49 16.74 6.64
N LYS A 108 -8.65 18.04 6.92
CA LYS A 108 -8.47 19.12 5.96
C LYS A 108 -7.09 19.06 5.29
N GLY A 109 -7.09 19.12 3.96
CA GLY A 109 -5.90 19.08 3.12
C GLY A 109 -5.42 17.66 2.76
N LEU A 110 -6.12 16.62 3.22
CA LEU A 110 -5.86 15.23 2.84
C LEU A 110 -6.89 14.76 1.81
N THR A 111 -6.42 13.99 0.84
CA THR A 111 -7.27 13.26 -0.10
C THR A 111 -7.34 11.79 0.32
N PHE A 112 -8.55 11.28 0.53
CA PHE A 112 -8.78 9.88 0.88
C PHE A 112 -9.20 9.09 -0.36
N ASN A 113 -8.53 7.97 -0.59
CA ASN A 113 -8.79 7.03 -1.67
C ASN A 113 -9.24 5.69 -1.06
N TYR A 114 -10.51 5.38 -1.23
CA TYR A 114 -11.17 4.21 -0.65
C TYR A 114 -11.23 3.06 -1.64
N PHE A 115 -10.78 1.87 -1.23
CA PHE A 115 -10.81 0.68 -2.09
C PHE A 115 -11.33 -0.56 -1.36
N ASP A 116 -12.03 -1.41 -2.10
CA ASP A 116 -12.48 -2.73 -1.62
C ASP A 116 -11.43 -3.83 -1.87
N THR A 117 -10.61 -3.66 -2.91
CA THR A 117 -9.65 -4.69 -3.36
C THR A 117 -8.23 -4.16 -3.38
N ILE A 118 -7.28 -5.07 -3.16
CA ILE A 118 -5.84 -4.80 -3.28
C ILE A 118 -5.51 -4.40 -4.73
N GLY A 119 -6.15 -5.02 -5.72
CA GLY A 119 -5.86 -4.77 -7.12
C GLY A 119 -6.10 -3.30 -7.50
N ASP A 120 -7.24 -2.75 -7.11
CA ASP A 120 -7.60 -1.36 -7.44
C ASP A 120 -6.70 -0.37 -6.69
N ALA A 121 -6.37 -0.68 -5.43
CA ALA A 121 -5.42 0.09 -4.65
C ALA A 121 -4.01 0.08 -5.29
N LEU A 122 -3.56 -1.06 -5.82
CA LEU A 122 -2.28 -1.18 -6.53
C LEU A 122 -2.27 -0.41 -7.84
N ASP A 123 -3.36 -0.43 -8.60
CA ASP A 123 -3.48 0.34 -9.85
C ASP A 123 -3.42 1.85 -9.60
N TYR A 124 -3.95 2.30 -8.47
CA TYR A 124 -3.82 3.68 -8.02
C TYR A 124 -2.41 4.05 -7.55
N ALA A 125 -1.81 3.17 -6.72
CA ALA A 125 -0.54 3.41 -6.05
C ALA A 125 0.67 3.32 -6.99
N LEU A 126 0.64 2.41 -7.97
CA LEU A 126 1.74 2.18 -8.90
C LEU A 126 1.62 3.05 -10.15
N LEU A 127 2.64 3.83 -10.45
CA LEU A 127 2.74 4.58 -11.70
C LEU A 127 3.04 3.64 -12.88
N LYS A 128 2.68 4.04 -14.10
CA LYS A 128 3.11 3.32 -15.31
C LYS A 128 4.61 3.44 -15.58
N GLU A 129 5.26 4.44 -14.99
CA GLU A 129 6.69 4.71 -15.13
C GLU A 129 7.52 3.68 -14.33
N LYS A 130 8.51 3.08 -14.99
CA LYS A 130 9.51 2.22 -14.34
C LYS A 130 10.63 3.05 -13.69
N VAL A 131 11.35 2.45 -12.74
CA VAL A 131 12.56 3.04 -12.17
C VAL A 131 13.67 3.16 -13.23
N LYS A 132 14.62 4.08 -13.01
CA LYS A 132 15.83 4.18 -13.85
C LYS A 132 16.68 2.92 -13.64
N GLY A 133 17.22 2.37 -14.73
CA GLY A 133 18.02 1.14 -14.67
C GLY A 133 17.20 -0.11 -14.38
N SER A 134 15.94 -0.16 -14.85
CA SER A 134 15.10 -1.33 -14.64
C SER A 134 15.76 -2.59 -15.20
N LEU A 135 15.85 -3.64 -14.39
CA LEU A 135 16.37 -4.95 -14.75
C LEU A 135 15.48 -5.58 -15.82
N ILE A 136 16.11 -6.19 -16.83
CA ILE A 136 15.42 -7.10 -17.72
C ILE A 136 15.34 -8.42 -16.96
N VAL A 137 14.14 -8.77 -16.52
CA VAL A 137 13.88 -10.02 -15.82
C VAL A 137 13.52 -11.04 -16.88
N ASN A 138 14.47 -11.92 -17.20
CA ASN A 138 14.27 -13.13 -17.99
C ASN A 138 14.13 -14.33 -17.07
#